data_AF-A0A2W7K4I3-F1
#
_entry.id   AF-A0A2W7K4I3-F1
#
_cell.length_a   1.000
_cell.length_b   1.000
_cell.length_c   1.000
_cell.angle_alpha   90.00
_cell.angle_beta   90.00
_cell.angle_gamma   90.00
#
_symmetry.space_group_name_H-M   'P 1'
#
loop_
_entity.id
_entity.type
_entity.pdbx_description
1 polymer ?
#
loop_
_entity_poly.entity_id
_entity_poly.type
_entity_poly.pdbx_seq_one_letter_code
_entity_poly.pdbx_strand_id
1 'polypeptide(L)'
;MNIHRNNYRFESEVVLFINGQFPEKIPQLTHFQKIYCTDGAYKSLKAKGIQPDVVSGDFDSIAITEISSEIKIIETPDQNATDFEKALRIIIQDGFNSVSVFGCSGLEQDHFLGNLTSMLKHKAEINIRCFDDYGFYFFAEKHTLLEGFKTEIFSLYPFPETNNVTSTGVKYPLSNEDLSITTKIGTRNTIIENTATVSFEEGNLLLFVQDQSK
;
A
#
# COMPACT_ATOMS: atom_id res chain seq x y z
N MET A 1 -6.50 4.37 -13.73
CA MET A 1 -5.80 5.13 -12.68
C MET A 1 -4.59 5.85 -13.28
N ASN A 2 -4.37 7.11 -12.90
CA ASN A 2 -3.21 7.90 -13.34
C ASN A 2 -2.43 8.34 -12.11
N ILE A 3 -1.11 8.16 -12.11
CA ILE A 3 -0.24 8.50 -10.99
C ILE A 3 0.89 9.37 -11.51
N HIS A 4 1.07 10.55 -10.92
CA HIS A 4 2.10 11.51 -11.34
C HIS A 4 3.12 11.71 -10.20
N ARG A 5 4.43 11.58 -10.47
CA ARG A 5 5.48 11.71 -9.43
C ARG A 5 5.39 13.01 -8.61
N ASN A 6 4.98 14.11 -9.21
CA ASN A 6 4.89 15.37 -8.47
C ASN A 6 3.76 15.38 -7.43
N ASN A 7 2.75 14.50 -7.60
CA ASN A 7 1.53 14.50 -6.79
C ASN A 7 1.20 13.14 -6.13
N TYR A 8 1.94 12.06 -6.42
CA TYR A 8 1.57 10.69 -6.01
C TYR A 8 1.47 10.45 -4.50
N ARG A 9 2.13 11.29 -3.68
CA ARG A 9 2.04 11.26 -2.21
C ARG A 9 0.91 12.13 -1.65
N PHE A 10 0.26 12.94 -2.48
CA PHE A 10 -0.79 13.89 -2.08
C PHE A 10 -2.19 13.46 -2.55
N GLU A 11 -2.35 12.22 -3.01
CA GLU A 11 -3.64 11.73 -3.52
C GLU A 11 -4.49 11.03 -2.45
N SER A 12 -3.88 10.47 -1.40
CA SER A 12 -4.65 9.79 -0.36
C SER A 12 -5.20 10.78 0.66
N GLU A 13 -6.45 10.57 1.07
CA GLU A 13 -7.12 11.39 2.08
C GLU A 13 -6.53 11.15 3.48
N VAL A 14 -6.14 9.90 3.77
CA VAL A 14 -5.65 9.50 5.09
C VAL A 14 -4.38 8.64 5.00
N VAL A 15 -3.70 8.52 6.14
CA VAL A 15 -2.54 7.65 6.30
C VAL A 15 -2.79 6.62 7.39
N LEU A 16 -2.31 5.40 7.19
CA LEU A 16 -2.37 4.30 8.15
C LEU A 16 -0.96 3.74 8.40
N PHE A 17 -0.59 3.64 9.67
CA PHE A 17 0.63 2.94 10.12
C PHE A 17 0.26 1.58 10.70
N ILE A 18 0.88 0.51 10.20
CA ILE A 18 0.71 -0.87 10.71
C ILE A 18 2.05 -1.49 11.11
N ASN A 19 2.02 -2.65 11.78
CA ASN A 19 3.16 -3.25 12.46
C ASN A 19 4.13 -4.04 11.55
N GLY A 20 4.54 -3.46 10.43
CA GLY A 20 5.66 -3.99 9.62
C GLY A 20 6.92 -3.16 9.79
N GLN A 21 7.81 -3.23 8.80
CA GLN A 21 9.03 -2.42 8.81
C GLN A 21 8.66 -0.93 8.80
N PHE A 22 8.93 -0.25 9.91
CA PHE A 22 8.63 1.16 10.04
C PHE A 22 9.56 1.97 9.12
N PRO A 23 9.03 2.94 8.36
CA PRO A 23 9.84 3.69 7.39
C PRO A 23 10.93 4.50 8.09
N GLU A 24 12.13 4.52 7.52
CA GLU A 24 13.22 5.37 8.01
C GLU A 24 12.84 6.85 7.87
N LYS A 25 12.25 7.19 6.72
CA LYS A 25 11.79 8.55 6.38
C LYS A 25 10.28 8.65 6.48
N ILE A 26 9.82 9.42 7.47
CA ILE A 26 8.40 9.70 7.67
C ILE A 26 7.87 10.57 6.53
N PRO A 27 6.68 10.27 5.97
CA PRO A 27 6.03 11.17 5.02
C PRO A 27 5.68 12.51 5.68
N GLN A 28 5.49 13.55 4.87
CA GLN A 28 4.93 14.79 5.37
C GLN A 28 3.44 14.59 5.72
N LEU A 29 3.12 14.61 7.01
CA LEU A 29 1.80 14.23 7.51
C LEU A 29 0.74 15.33 7.37
N THR A 30 1.14 16.58 7.14
CA THR A 30 0.26 17.76 7.11
C THR A 30 -0.78 17.75 5.98
N HIS A 31 -0.64 16.85 5.01
CA HIS A 31 -1.56 16.75 3.87
C HIS A 31 -2.68 15.73 4.07
N PHE A 32 -2.53 14.83 5.06
CA PHE A 32 -3.58 13.87 5.38
C PHE A 32 -4.62 14.51 6.28
N GLN A 33 -5.88 14.19 6.02
CA GLN A 33 -7.00 14.63 6.86
C GLN A 33 -6.98 13.94 8.22
N LYS A 34 -6.39 12.74 8.28
CA LYS A 34 -6.36 11.90 9.48
C LYS A 34 -5.24 10.87 9.45
N ILE A 35 -4.70 10.57 10.62
CA ILE A 35 -3.62 9.61 10.88
C ILE A 35 -4.20 8.44 11.69
N TYR A 36 -4.23 7.26 11.09
CA TYR A 36 -4.60 6.01 11.73
C TYR A 36 -3.35 5.21 12.07
N CYS A 37 -3.43 4.40 13.12
CA CYS A 37 -2.36 3.52 13.56
C CYS A 37 -2.97 2.23 14.11
N THR A 38 -2.38 1.07 13.81
CA THR A 38 -2.69 -0.14 14.59
C THR A 38 -1.97 -0.08 15.93
N ASP A 39 -2.49 -0.78 16.93
CA ASP A 39 -1.90 -0.87 18.27
C ASP A 39 -0.42 -1.33 18.24
N GLY A 40 -0.09 -2.32 17.41
CA GLY A 40 1.28 -2.78 17.20
C GLY A 40 2.22 -1.71 16.64
N ALA A 41 1.72 -0.77 15.83
CA ALA A 41 2.52 0.31 15.27
C ALA A 41 2.67 1.52 16.20
N TYR A 42 1.85 1.63 17.25
CA TYR A 42 1.76 2.84 18.07
C TYR A 42 3.08 3.19 18.76
N LYS A 43 3.81 2.20 19.31
CA LYS A 43 5.10 2.44 19.97
C LYS A 43 6.13 3.03 19.01
N SER A 44 6.19 2.51 17.79
CA SER A 44 7.08 3.02 16.73
C SER A 44 6.70 4.44 16.29
N LEU A 45 5.40 4.71 16.16
CA LEU A 45 4.88 6.03 15.80
C LEU A 45 5.19 7.08 16.88
N LYS A 46 4.97 6.72 18.15
CA LYS A 46 5.29 7.55 19.33
C LYS A 46 6.79 7.84 19.44
N ALA A 47 7.65 6.84 19.18
CA ALA A 47 9.11 7.03 19.20
C ALA A 47 9.61 8.03 18.14
N LYS A 48 8.82 8.25 17.08
CA LYS A 48 9.09 9.27 16.04
C LYS A 48 8.44 10.62 16.33
N GLY A 49 7.80 10.78 17.49
CA GLY A 49 7.12 12.01 17.88
C GLY A 49 5.84 12.28 17.10
N ILE A 50 5.22 11.24 16.54
CA ILE A 50 3.98 11.36 15.75
C ILE A 50 2.81 10.92 16.63
N GLN A 51 1.81 11.79 16.76
CA GLN A 51 0.55 11.49 17.43
C GLN A 51 -0.50 11.11 16.38
N PRO A 52 -1.05 9.88 16.40
CA PRO A 52 -2.16 9.52 15.52
C PRO A 52 -3.47 10.13 16.04
N ASP A 53 -4.45 10.26 15.16
CA ASP A 53 -5.82 10.64 15.52
C ASP A 53 -6.62 9.42 16.02
N VAL A 54 -6.31 8.24 15.49
CA VAL A 54 -6.99 6.98 15.81
C VAL A 54 -5.98 5.85 16.01
N VAL A 55 -6.17 5.08 17.09
CA VAL A 55 -5.49 3.80 17.30
C VAL A 55 -6.53 2.68 17.34
N SER A 56 -6.31 1.62 16.55
CA SER A 56 -7.18 0.44 16.52
C SER A 56 -6.41 -0.85 16.77
N GLY A 57 -7.00 -1.79 17.50
CA GLY A 57 -6.42 -3.11 17.76
C GLY A 57 -7.21 -3.88 18.81
N ASP A 58 -6.76 -5.08 19.13
CA ASP A 58 -7.23 -5.82 20.31
C ASP A 58 -6.47 -5.43 21.59
N PHE A 59 -5.39 -4.64 21.46
CA PHE A 59 -4.57 -4.11 22.55
C PHE A 59 -3.80 -5.19 23.32
N ASP A 60 -3.51 -6.33 22.68
CA ASP A 60 -2.59 -7.33 23.21
C ASP A 60 -1.12 -6.85 23.15
N SER A 61 -0.82 -5.91 22.22
CA SER A 61 0.53 -5.37 22.02
C SER A 61 0.89 -4.19 22.93
N ILE A 62 -0.12 -3.49 23.46
CA ILE A 62 0.07 -2.27 24.26
C ILE A 62 -1.11 -2.05 25.22
N ALA A 63 -0.80 -1.69 26.46
CA ALA A 63 -1.84 -1.29 27.40
C ALA A 63 -2.46 0.05 26.98
N ILE A 64 -3.80 0.12 26.96
CA ILE A 64 -4.58 1.33 26.64
C ILE A 64 -4.11 2.56 27.47
N THR A 65 -3.64 2.34 28.70
CA THR A 65 -3.11 3.40 29.58
C THR A 65 -1.83 4.07 29.06
N GLU A 66 -1.13 3.47 28.10
CA GLU A 66 0.05 4.05 27.45
C GLU A 66 -0.32 4.98 26.27
N ILE A 67 -1.61 4.99 25.89
CA ILE A 67 -2.17 5.79 24.81
C ILE A 67 -2.67 7.12 25.38
N SER A 68 -2.34 8.22 24.70
CA SER A 68 -2.79 9.56 25.11
C SER A 68 -4.32 9.63 25.08
N SER A 69 -4.93 10.26 26.09
CA SER A 69 -6.39 10.43 26.19
C SER A 69 -6.97 11.33 25.08
N GLU A 70 -6.12 12.02 24.32
CA GLU A 70 -6.51 12.83 23.16
C GLU A 70 -6.73 11.99 21.89
N ILE A 71 -6.33 10.71 21.91
CA ILE A 71 -6.38 9.81 20.76
C ILE A 71 -7.68 9.00 20.81
N LYS A 72 -8.38 8.88 19.67
CA LYS A 72 -9.56 8.00 19.57
C LYS A 72 -9.10 6.54 19.55
N ILE A 73 -9.54 5.77 20.53
CA ILE A 73 -9.24 4.34 20.64
C ILE A 73 -10.43 3.54 20.11
N ILE A 74 -10.16 2.57 19.24
CA ILE A 74 -11.17 1.66 18.67
C ILE A 74 -10.74 0.21 18.91
N GLU A 75 -11.45 -0.49 19.79
CA GLU A 75 -11.23 -1.91 20.05
C GLU A 75 -11.76 -2.78 18.91
N THR A 76 -10.96 -3.73 18.46
CA THR A 76 -11.27 -4.60 17.32
C THR A 76 -10.97 -6.09 17.64
N PRO A 77 -11.76 -6.74 18.53
CA PRO A 77 -11.49 -8.09 19.04
C PRO A 77 -11.74 -9.24 18.04
N ASP A 78 -11.96 -8.95 16.76
CA ASP A 78 -12.25 -9.95 15.72
C ASP A 78 -10.99 -10.77 15.38
N GLN A 79 -11.00 -12.05 15.72
CA GLN A 79 -9.90 -12.98 15.46
C GLN A 79 -9.90 -13.53 14.02
N ASN A 80 -10.95 -13.28 13.23
CA ASN A 80 -11.06 -13.77 11.85
C ASN A 80 -10.54 -12.78 10.80
N ALA A 81 -10.09 -11.59 11.24
CA ALA A 81 -9.57 -10.55 10.37
C ALA A 81 -8.21 -10.06 10.89
N THR A 82 -7.32 -9.67 10.00
CA THR A 82 -6.04 -9.03 10.38
C THR A 82 -6.29 -7.63 10.91
N ASP A 83 -5.38 -7.08 11.72
CA ASP A 83 -5.53 -5.70 12.21
C ASP A 83 -5.52 -4.68 11.07
N PHE A 84 -4.80 -4.98 9.98
CA PHE A 84 -4.85 -4.16 8.79
C PHE A 84 -6.25 -4.18 8.14
N GLU A 85 -6.88 -5.34 8.00
CA GLU A 85 -8.24 -5.43 7.49
C GLU A 85 -9.23 -4.68 8.37
N LYS A 86 -9.12 -4.83 9.70
CA LYS A 86 -9.97 -4.10 10.66
C LYS A 86 -9.77 -2.59 10.53
N ALA A 87 -8.53 -2.12 10.41
CA ALA A 87 -8.22 -0.71 10.22
C ALA A 87 -8.78 -0.16 8.88
N LEU A 88 -8.70 -0.92 7.79
CA LEU A 88 -9.31 -0.53 6.51
C LEU A 88 -10.83 -0.37 6.63
N ARG A 89 -11.52 -1.29 7.31
CA ARG A 89 -12.97 -1.20 7.54
C ARG A 89 -13.33 0.06 8.34
N ILE A 90 -12.55 0.41 9.35
CA ILE A 90 -12.74 1.64 10.13
C ILE A 90 -12.58 2.87 9.23
N ILE A 91 -11.54 2.91 8.39
CA ILE A 91 -11.28 4.03 7.48
C ILE A 91 -12.43 4.21 6.48
N ILE A 92 -12.94 3.11 5.91
CA ILE A 92 -14.09 3.10 5.01
C ILE A 92 -15.35 3.61 5.71
N GLN A 93 -15.59 3.15 6.95
CA GLN A 93 -16.75 3.59 7.75
C GLN A 93 -16.67 5.07 8.14
N ASP A 94 -15.47 5.61 8.34
CA ASP A 94 -15.25 7.04 8.56
C ASP A 94 -15.44 7.87 7.26
N GLY A 95 -15.70 7.23 6.11
CA GLY A 95 -16.09 7.88 4.86
C GLY A 95 -14.94 8.18 3.90
N PHE A 96 -13.73 7.66 4.16
CA PHE A 96 -12.57 7.86 3.29
C PHE A 96 -12.49 6.81 2.19
N ASN A 97 -12.05 7.23 1.01
CA ASN A 97 -11.94 6.41 -0.21
C ASN A 97 -10.49 6.15 -0.65
N SER A 98 -9.50 6.70 0.06
CA SER A 98 -8.09 6.50 -0.27
C SER A 98 -7.18 6.53 0.96
N VAL A 99 -6.25 5.58 1.03
CA VAL A 99 -5.32 5.42 2.16
C VAL A 99 -3.90 5.14 1.68
N SER A 100 -2.95 5.88 2.25
CA SER A 100 -1.52 5.58 2.19
C SER A 100 -1.12 4.74 3.39
N VAL A 101 -0.52 3.57 3.18
CA VAL A 101 -0.20 2.61 4.25
C VAL A 101 1.31 2.48 4.40
N PHE A 102 1.80 2.60 5.63
CA PHE A 102 3.21 2.39 6.01
C PHE A 102 3.34 1.22 6.96
N GLY A 103 4.45 0.48 6.88
CA GLY A 103 4.60 -0.79 7.60
C GLY A 103 3.79 -1.93 6.97
N CYS A 104 3.33 -1.77 5.73
CA CYS A 104 2.55 -2.78 5.00
C CYS A 104 3.37 -4.05 4.69
N SER A 105 4.70 -3.92 4.60
CA SER A 105 5.68 -4.96 4.31
C SER A 105 6.82 -5.00 5.35
N GLY A 106 7.61 -6.07 5.32
CA GLY A 106 8.78 -6.26 6.19
C GLY A 106 8.47 -6.92 7.53
N LEU A 107 9.52 -7.30 8.27
CA LEU A 107 9.45 -8.12 9.49
C LEU A 107 8.85 -9.51 9.22
N GLU A 108 7.55 -9.68 9.41
CA GLU A 108 6.83 -10.97 9.37
C GLU A 108 6.22 -11.21 7.98
N GLN A 109 6.68 -12.26 7.29
CA GLN A 109 6.37 -12.47 5.86
C GLN A 109 4.96 -13.02 5.63
N ASP A 110 4.47 -13.84 6.55
CA ASP A 110 3.08 -14.30 6.61
C ASP A 110 2.12 -13.12 6.81
N HIS A 111 2.46 -12.17 7.70
CA HIS A 111 1.72 -10.93 7.86
C HIS A 111 1.70 -10.10 6.57
N PHE A 112 2.86 -9.96 5.90
CA PHE A 112 2.92 -9.26 4.60
C PHE A 112 2.00 -9.90 3.55
N LEU A 113 2.00 -11.23 3.41
CA LEU A 113 1.09 -11.93 2.49
C LEU A 113 -0.39 -11.76 2.89
N GLY A 114 -0.68 -11.77 4.19
CA GLY A 114 -2.00 -11.44 4.73
C GLY A 114 -2.43 -10.02 4.35
N ASN A 115 -1.51 -9.05 4.43
CA ASN A 115 -1.78 -7.67 4.07
C ASN A 115 -2.13 -7.52 2.59
N LEU A 116 -1.41 -8.20 1.69
CA LEU A 116 -1.75 -8.22 0.26
C LEU A 116 -3.15 -8.81 0.01
N THR A 117 -3.54 -9.81 0.80
CA THR A 117 -4.89 -10.39 0.74
C THR A 117 -5.96 -9.37 1.16
N SER A 118 -5.73 -8.65 2.26
CA SER A 118 -6.63 -7.58 2.72
C SER A 118 -6.73 -6.43 1.71
N MET A 119 -5.60 -6.04 1.09
CA MET A 119 -5.59 -5.03 0.02
C MET A 119 -6.48 -5.46 -1.15
N LEU A 120 -6.34 -6.70 -1.61
CA LEU A 120 -7.11 -7.22 -2.73
C LEU A 120 -8.62 -7.27 -2.40
N LYS A 121 -8.96 -7.74 -1.20
CA LYS A 121 -10.34 -7.85 -0.72
C LYS A 121 -11.07 -6.51 -0.75
N HIS A 122 -10.39 -5.42 -0.39
CA HIS A 122 -10.97 -4.10 -0.26
C HIS A 122 -10.69 -3.16 -1.44
N LYS A 123 -10.03 -3.63 -2.51
CA LYS A 123 -9.62 -2.76 -3.63
C LYS A 123 -10.78 -2.02 -4.31
N ALA A 124 -11.99 -2.58 -4.27
CA ALA A 124 -13.18 -1.99 -4.88
C ALA A 124 -13.86 -0.94 -3.99
N GLU A 125 -13.51 -0.91 -2.70
CA GLU A 125 -14.11 -0.02 -1.70
C GLU A 125 -13.19 1.18 -1.39
N ILE A 126 -11.87 0.96 -1.45
CA ILE A 126 -10.87 1.97 -1.09
C ILE A 126 -9.61 1.84 -1.94
N ASN A 127 -9.06 2.98 -2.35
CA ASN A 127 -7.79 3.06 -3.06
C ASN A 127 -6.64 2.90 -2.05
N ILE A 128 -5.98 1.75 -2.06
CA ILE A 128 -4.90 1.42 -1.12
C ILE A 128 -3.54 1.51 -1.82
N ARG A 129 -2.62 2.28 -1.24
CA ARG A 129 -1.23 2.37 -1.69
C ARG A 129 -0.30 2.14 -0.52
N CYS A 130 0.52 1.10 -0.61
CA CYS A 130 1.52 0.79 0.42
C CYS A 130 2.88 1.39 0.05
N PHE A 131 3.57 1.92 1.05
CA PHE A 131 4.87 2.57 0.90
C PHE A 131 5.91 1.92 1.81
N ASP A 132 7.13 1.81 1.31
CA ASP A 132 8.32 1.43 2.08
C ASP A 132 9.49 2.36 1.72
N ASP A 133 10.68 2.05 2.25
CA ASP A 133 11.85 2.88 2.00
C ASP A 133 12.38 2.79 0.55
N TYR A 134 11.97 1.78 -0.23
CA TYR A 134 12.42 1.56 -1.60
C TYR A 134 11.45 2.17 -2.62
N GLY A 135 10.16 2.26 -2.29
CA GLY A 135 9.16 2.83 -3.18
C GLY A 135 7.73 2.61 -2.71
N PHE A 136 6.87 2.21 -3.63
CA PHE A 136 5.46 1.96 -3.35
C PHE A 136 4.87 0.87 -4.23
N TYR A 137 3.77 0.30 -3.75
CA TYR A 137 3.03 -0.74 -4.46
C TYR A 137 1.53 -0.69 -4.17
N PHE A 138 0.75 -1.18 -5.13
CA PHE A 138 -0.72 -1.16 -5.10
C PHE A 138 -1.26 -2.17 -6.13
N PHE A 139 -2.53 -2.57 -5.98
CA PHE A 139 -3.21 -3.33 -7.02
C PHE A 139 -3.60 -2.41 -8.17
N ALA A 140 -3.09 -2.69 -9.35
CA ALA A 140 -3.35 -1.90 -10.55
C ALA A 140 -4.81 -1.99 -10.98
N GLU A 141 -5.29 -0.87 -11.52
CA GLU A 141 -6.54 -0.82 -12.26
C GLU A 141 -6.34 -1.37 -13.68
N LYS A 142 -7.44 -1.78 -14.33
CA LYS A 142 -7.45 -2.33 -15.69
C LYS A 142 -6.66 -1.51 -16.71
N HIS A 143 -6.60 -0.20 -16.48
CA HIS A 143 -5.64 0.68 -17.12
C HIS A 143 -4.97 1.56 -16.06
N THR A 144 -3.64 1.48 -15.96
CA THR A 144 -2.83 2.27 -15.04
C THR A 144 -1.75 3.02 -15.82
N LEU A 145 -1.64 4.32 -15.57
CA LEU A 145 -0.63 5.21 -16.15
C LEU A 145 0.25 5.76 -15.03
N LEU A 146 1.56 5.71 -15.23
CA LEU A 146 2.59 6.30 -14.37
C LEU A 146 3.33 7.38 -15.15
N GLU A 147 3.41 8.60 -14.61
CA GLU A 147 4.13 9.71 -15.23
C GLU A 147 5.20 10.28 -14.31
N GLY A 148 6.38 10.54 -14.89
CA GLY A 148 7.52 11.11 -14.19
C GLY A 148 8.35 10.07 -13.44
N PHE A 149 8.11 8.77 -13.63
CA PHE A 149 8.83 7.69 -12.95
C PHE A 149 9.99 7.09 -13.77
N LYS A 150 10.51 7.83 -14.76
CA LYS A 150 11.65 7.39 -15.58
C LYS A 150 12.81 6.90 -14.71
N THR A 151 13.49 5.85 -15.18
CA THR A 151 14.59 5.10 -14.53
C THR A 151 14.21 4.25 -13.31
N GLU A 152 12.97 4.31 -12.82
CA GLU A 152 12.56 3.46 -11.70
C GLU A 152 12.22 2.03 -12.13
N ILE A 153 12.30 1.10 -11.18
CA ILE A 153 11.86 -0.27 -11.38
C ILE A 153 10.34 -0.27 -11.54
N PHE A 154 9.88 -1.02 -12.53
CA PHE A 154 8.48 -1.32 -12.77
C PHE A 154 8.30 -2.82 -12.69
N SER A 155 7.66 -3.31 -11.64
CA SER A 155 7.41 -4.76 -11.49
C SER A 155 5.92 -5.04 -11.48
N LEU A 156 5.53 -6.04 -12.26
CA LEU A 156 4.17 -6.54 -12.36
C LEU A 156 4.13 -7.97 -11.80
N TYR A 157 3.37 -8.16 -10.73
CA TYR A 157 3.21 -9.46 -10.08
C TYR A 157 1.74 -9.90 -10.16
N PRO A 158 1.41 -11.00 -10.86
CA PRO A 158 0.03 -11.48 -10.97
C PRO A 158 -0.45 -12.06 -9.62
N PHE A 159 -1.76 -11.97 -9.33
CA PHE A 159 -2.33 -12.44 -8.07
C PHE A 159 -3.66 -13.18 -8.25
N PRO A 160 -3.64 -14.52 -8.45
CA PRO A 160 -2.48 -15.31 -8.87
C PRO A 160 -2.21 -15.22 -10.38
N GLU A 161 -3.21 -14.76 -11.15
CA GLU A 161 -3.17 -14.72 -12.62
C GLU A 161 -3.70 -13.38 -13.14
N THR A 162 -3.23 -12.99 -14.31
CA THR A 162 -3.68 -11.79 -15.03
C THR A 162 -3.53 -12.01 -16.52
N ASN A 163 -4.61 -11.82 -17.27
CA ASN A 163 -4.65 -12.13 -18.70
C ASN A 163 -4.57 -10.88 -19.57
N ASN A 164 -4.02 -11.06 -20.77
CA ASN A 164 -3.90 -10.02 -21.80
C ASN A 164 -3.19 -8.75 -21.28
N VAL A 165 -2.06 -8.93 -20.59
CA VAL A 165 -1.26 -7.84 -20.05
C VAL A 165 -0.45 -7.18 -21.16
N THR A 166 -0.60 -5.85 -21.28
CA THR A 166 0.19 -5.00 -22.18
C THR A 166 0.85 -3.89 -21.38
N SER A 167 2.11 -3.59 -21.67
CA SER A 167 2.82 -2.46 -21.04
C SER A 167 3.66 -1.68 -22.04
N THR A 168 3.69 -0.35 -21.87
CA THR A 168 4.48 0.56 -22.73
C THR A 168 5.33 1.51 -21.89
N GLY A 169 6.32 2.16 -22.53
CA GLY A 169 7.24 3.09 -21.84
C GLY A 169 8.26 2.42 -20.92
N VAL A 170 8.39 1.09 -21.02
CA VAL A 170 9.28 0.25 -20.21
C VAL A 170 10.29 -0.51 -21.08
N LYS A 171 11.42 -0.93 -20.48
CA LYS A 171 12.53 -1.58 -21.19
C LYS A 171 12.15 -2.91 -21.83
N TYR A 172 11.31 -3.69 -21.15
CA TYR A 172 10.80 -4.99 -21.63
C TYR A 172 9.27 -4.93 -21.72
N PRO A 173 8.69 -4.34 -22.77
CA PRO A 173 7.24 -4.21 -22.89
C PRO A 173 6.57 -5.58 -23.01
N LEU A 174 5.39 -5.71 -22.42
CA LEU A 174 4.50 -6.85 -22.62
C LEU A 174 3.50 -6.51 -23.72
N SER A 175 3.13 -7.50 -24.53
CA SER A 175 2.16 -7.33 -25.62
C SER A 175 1.14 -8.47 -25.62
N ASN A 176 0.01 -8.24 -24.97
CA ASN A 176 -1.09 -9.21 -24.79
C ASN A 176 -0.60 -10.55 -24.23
N GLU A 177 0.15 -10.49 -23.13
CA GLU A 177 0.74 -11.67 -22.51
C GLU A 177 0.02 -12.05 -21.22
N ASP A 178 -0.08 -13.34 -20.95
CA ASP A 178 -0.60 -13.84 -19.68
C ASP A 178 0.51 -13.90 -18.63
N LEU A 179 0.19 -13.42 -17.42
CA LEU A 179 1.05 -13.54 -16.25
C LEU A 179 0.39 -14.48 -15.23
N SER A 180 1.16 -15.41 -14.68
CA SER A 180 0.74 -16.31 -13.60
C SER A 180 1.90 -16.56 -12.66
N ILE A 181 1.62 -16.66 -11.36
CA ILE A 181 2.62 -17.00 -10.35
C ILE A 181 3.31 -18.35 -10.61
N THR A 182 2.74 -19.20 -11.47
CA THR A 182 3.27 -20.52 -11.81
C THR A 182 4.06 -20.57 -13.11
N THR A 183 3.96 -19.55 -13.98
CA THR A 183 4.55 -19.57 -15.32
C THR A 183 5.44 -18.36 -15.59
N LYS A 184 4.87 -17.15 -15.53
CA LYS A 184 5.56 -15.92 -15.90
C LYS A 184 5.11 -14.77 -15.01
N ILE A 185 6.09 -14.13 -14.39
CA ILE A 185 5.94 -12.86 -13.67
C ILE A 185 6.66 -11.75 -14.43
N GLY A 186 6.23 -10.50 -14.27
CA GLY A 186 6.79 -9.32 -14.94
C GLY A 186 7.65 -8.46 -14.01
N THR A 187 8.57 -9.05 -13.26
CA THR A 187 9.35 -8.34 -12.23
C THR A 187 10.65 -7.72 -12.75
N ARG A 188 11.13 -6.69 -12.06
CA ARG A 188 12.41 -6.00 -12.31
C ARG A 188 12.55 -5.39 -13.73
N ASN A 189 11.46 -4.91 -14.32
CA ASN A 189 11.51 -4.07 -15.51
C ASN A 189 11.95 -2.64 -15.16
N THR A 190 12.18 -1.78 -16.15
CA THR A 190 12.59 -0.38 -15.93
C THR A 190 11.78 0.56 -16.79
N ILE A 191 11.32 1.67 -16.22
CA ILE A 191 10.65 2.75 -16.96
C ILE A 191 11.72 3.52 -17.75
N ILE A 192 11.57 3.61 -19.07
CA ILE A 192 12.54 4.26 -19.97
C ILE A 192 11.99 5.55 -20.61
N GLU A 193 10.67 5.72 -20.61
CA GLU A 193 9.99 6.92 -21.09
C GLU A 193 9.51 7.81 -19.93
N ASN A 194 8.99 9.01 -20.24
CA ASN A 194 8.37 9.85 -19.21
C ASN A 194 7.07 9.25 -18.65
N THR A 195 6.38 8.48 -19.49
CA THR A 195 5.11 7.84 -19.19
C THR A 195 5.24 6.34 -19.39
N ALA A 196 4.84 5.54 -18.40
CA ALA A 196 4.66 4.10 -18.53
C ALA A 196 3.19 3.75 -18.33
N THR A 197 2.71 2.74 -19.04
CA THR A 197 1.35 2.22 -18.86
C THR A 197 1.35 0.72 -18.67
N VAL A 198 0.33 0.24 -17.99
CA VAL A 198 -0.06 -1.17 -18.01
C VAL A 198 -1.57 -1.27 -18.16
N SER A 199 -2.00 -2.20 -19.00
CA SER A 199 -3.40 -2.60 -19.13
C SER A 199 -3.54 -4.11 -19.11
N PHE A 200 -4.70 -4.59 -18.67
CA PHE A 200 -5.03 -6.02 -18.64
C PHE A 200 -6.55 -6.22 -18.64
N GLU A 201 -7.01 -7.40 -19.07
CA GLU A 201 -8.45 -7.68 -19.22
C GLU A 201 -9.04 -8.40 -18.01
N GLU A 202 -8.36 -9.44 -17.49
CA GLU A 202 -8.85 -10.29 -16.41
C GLU A 202 -7.80 -10.51 -15.32
N GLY A 203 -8.24 -10.88 -14.12
CA GLY A 203 -7.36 -11.11 -12.96
C GLY A 203 -6.97 -9.86 -12.18
N ASN A 204 -5.91 -9.98 -11.37
CA ASN A 204 -5.40 -8.92 -10.49
C ASN A 204 -3.89 -8.79 -10.60
N LEU A 205 -3.41 -7.55 -10.70
CA LEU A 205 -2.02 -7.26 -10.93
C LEU A 205 -1.47 -6.34 -9.85
N LEU A 206 -0.50 -6.81 -9.08
CA LEU A 206 0.20 -6.00 -8.10
C LEU A 206 1.36 -5.28 -8.81
N LEU A 207 1.36 -3.96 -8.75
CA LEU A 207 2.35 -3.10 -9.39
C LEU A 207 3.27 -2.51 -8.34
N PHE A 208 4.59 -2.66 -8.54
CA PHE A 208 5.62 -2.03 -7.72
C PHE A 208 6.39 -0.99 -8.52
N VAL A 209 6.63 0.16 -7.89
CA VAL A 209 7.46 1.25 -8.42
C VAL A 209 8.61 1.51 -7.45
N GLN A 210 9.81 1.17 -7.91
CA GLN A 210 11.10 1.09 -7.22
C GLN A 210 12.12 2.20 -7.47
N ASP A 211 12.64 2.93 -6.49
CA ASP A 211 13.85 3.73 -6.74
C ASP A 211 15.05 2.80 -6.98
N GLN A 212 15.75 2.94 -8.12
CA GLN A 212 16.94 2.13 -8.44
C GLN A 212 18.19 2.53 -7.64
N SER A 213 18.17 3.69 -7.00
CA SER A 213 19.34 4.25 -6.29
C SER A 213 19.47 3.79 -4.83
N LYS A 214 18.56 2.95 -4.35
CA LYS A 214 18.53 2.38 -3.00
C LYS A 214 18.62 0.86 -3.03
#